data_AF-A0A2V7S8R2-F1
#
_entry.id   AF-A0A2V7S8R2-F1
#
_cell.length_a   1.000
_cell.length_b   1.000
_cell.length_c   1.000
_cell.angle_alpha   90.00
_cell.angle_beta   90.00
_cell.angle_gamma   90.00
#
_symmetry.space_group_name_H-M   'P 1'
#
loop_
_entity.id
_entity.type
_entity.pdbx_description
1 polymer ?
#
loop_
_entity_poly.entity_id
_entity_poly.type
_entity_poly.pdbx_seq_one_letter_code
_entity_poly.pdbx_strand_id
1 'polypeptide(L)'
;TAAALARCGVTPDVVPARYVAEAVVGALAARGDLRGKRVLLPRAREARDALPEGLRAYGAVVDVIPVYDTVQEPGDGGALAAELRAARIDVVTFTSSSTV
;
A
#
# COMPACT_ATOMS: atom_id res chain seq x y z
N THR A 1 8.40 1.36 -0.56
CA THR A 1 8.20 2.14 0.68
C THR A 1 9.51 2.81 1.09
N ALA A 2 9.52 3.74 2.05
CA ALA A 2 10.68 4.60 2.35
C ALA A 2 11.99 3.83 2.61
N ALA A 3 11.98 2.82 3.50
CA ALA A 3 13.18 2.02 3.78
C ALA A 3 13.65 1.22 2.55
N ALA A 4 12.73 0.71 1.74
CA ALA A 4 13.08 0.00 0.51
C ALA A 4 13.72 0.94 -0.53
N LEU A 5 13.22 2.18 -0.66
CA LEU A 5 13.82 3.20 -1.52
C LEU A 5 15.24 3.55 -1.06
N ALA A 6 15.45 3.70 0.25
CA ALA A 6 16.76 4.00 0.81
C ALA A 6 17.80 2.91 0.50
N ARG A 7 17.41 1.62 0.54
CA ARG A 7 18.28 0.51 0.11
C ARG A 7 18.65 0.57 -1.37
N CYS A 8 17.84 1.22 -2.20
CA CYS A 8 18.10 1.48 -3.60
C CYS A 8 18.82 2.83 -3.84
N GLY A 9 19.28 3.51 -2.80
CA GLY A 9 19.97 4.81 -2.91
C GLY A 9 19.03 6.00 -3.16
N VAL A 10 17.71 5.82 -3.02
CA VAL A 10 16.71 6.88 -3.23
C VAL A 10 16.19 7.37 -1.88
N THR A 11 16.39 8.66 -1.60
CA THR A 11 15.84 9.30 -0.40
C THR A 11 14.45 9.86 -0.72
N PRO A 12 13.37 9.40 -0.06
CA PRO A 12 12.05 9.98 -0.28
C PRO A 12 12.00 11.41 0.23
N ASP A 13 11.57 12.33 -0.62
CA ASP A 13 11.33 13.73 -0.23
C ASP A 13 10.22 13.85 0.82
N VAL A 14 9.25 12.94 0.78
CA VAL A 14 8.06 12.95 1.65
C VAL A 14 7.83 11.56 2.22
N VAL A 15 7.65 11.51 3.54
CA VAL A 15 7.10 10.35 4.24
C VAL A 15 5.96 10.88 5.11
N PRO A 16 4.71 10.40 4.93
CA PRO A 16 3.59 10.90 5.72
C PRO A 16 3.69 10.44 7.18
N ALA A 17 3.16 11.23 8.11
CA ALA A 17 3.10 10.85 9.53
C ALA A 17 2.19 9.64 9.80
N ARG A 18 1.23 9.36 8.89
CA ARG A 18 0.32 8.22 8.96
C ARG A 18 0.38 7.43 7.67
N TYR A 19 0.33 6.10 7.76
CA TYR A 19 0.37 5.19 6.61
C TYR A 19 -1.01 5.03 5.95
N VAL A 20 -1.63 6.14 5.55
CA VAL A 20 -2.94 6.19 4.87
C VAL A 20 -2.88 7.12 3.67
N ALA A 21 -3.79 6.91 2.70
CA ALA A 21 -3.80 7.64 1.43
C ALA A 21 -3.93 9.16 1.63
N GLU A 22 -4.83 9.57 2.52
CA GLU A 22 -5.17 10.96 2.80
C GLU A 22 -3.96 11.72 3.36
N ALA A 23 -3.15 11.05 4.20
CA ALA A 23 -1.93 11.63 4.75
C ALA A 23 -0.85 11.85 3.68
N VAL A 24 -0.78 10.97 2.67
CA VAL A 24 0.11 11.17 1.51
C VAL A 24 -0.35 12.36 0.68
N VAL A 25 -1.64 12.44 0.35
CA VAL A 25 -2.21 13.57 -0.42
C VAL A 25 -1.95 14.89 0.29
N GLY A 26 -2.27 14.97 1.59
CA GLY A 26 -2.04 16.18 2.39
C GLY A 26 -0.57 16.56 2.46
N ALA A 27 0.34 15.60 2.64
CA ALA A 27 1.77 15.88 2.69
C ALA A 27 2.34 16.38 1.35
N LEU A 28 1.81 15.89 0.22
CA LEU A 28 2.20 16.37 -1.11
C LEU A 28 1.63 17.76 -1.40
N ALA A 29 0.35 18.00 -1.08
CA ALA A 29 -0.30 19.31 -1.27
C ALA A 29 0.33 20.41 -0.41
N ALA A 30 0.80 20.07 0.81
CA ALA A 30 1.51 21.00 1.68
C ALA A 30 2.87 21.47 1.10
N ARG A 31 3.41 20.76 0.10
CA ARG A 31 4.68 21.14 -0.56
C ARG A 31 4.50 22.00 -1.80
N GLY A 32 3.28 22.13 -2.32
CA GLY A 32 3.00 22.99 -3.45
C GLY A 32 1.76 22.57 -4.23
N ASP A 33 1.44 23.40 -5.24
CA ASP A 33 0.30 23.15 -6.12
C ASP A 33 0.52 21.89 -6.96
N LEU A 34 -0.49 21.00 -6.92
CA LEU A 34 -0.51 19.74 -7.65
C LEU A 34 -1.19 19.87 -9.02
N ARG A 35 -1.84 21.01 -9.33
CA ARG A 35 -2.54 21.21 -10.59
C ARG A 35 -1.63 21.00 -11.79
N GLY A 36 -2.03 20.10 -12.69
CA GLY A 36 -1.29 19.75 -13.90
C GLY A 36 0.01 18.96 -13.67
N LYS A 37 0.38 18.68 -12.41
CA LYS A 37 1.54 17.82 -12.10
C LYS A 37 1.23 16.39 -12.48
N ARG A 38 2.19 15.73 -13.11
CA ARG A 38 2.07 14.31 -13.47
C ARG A 38 2.61 13.44 -12.34
N VAL A 39 1.81 12.48 -11.89
CA VAL A 39 2.17 11.54 -10.82
C VAL A 39 2.07 10.12 -11.35
N LEU A 40 3.18 9.39 -11.29
CA LEU A 40 3.21 7.96 -11.57
C LEU A 40 2.99 7.19 -10.27
N LEU A 41 1.98 6.31 -10.25
CA LEU A 41 1.61 5.54 -9.06
C LEU A 41 1.74 4.02 -9.32
N PRO A 42 2.93 3.44 -9.09
CA PRO A 42 3.11 1.99 -9.10
C PRO A 42 2.49 1.36 -7.84
N ARG A 43 1.57 0.40 -8.01
CA ARG A 43 0.84 -0.24 -6.90
C ARG A 43 0.38 -1.67 -7.21
N ALA A 44 -0.19 -2.35 -6.21
CA ALA A 44 -0.92 -3.61 -6.44
C ALA A 44 -2.11 -3.38 -7.37
N ARG A 45 -2.46 -4.37 -8.20
CA ARG A 45 -3.61 -4.29 -9.10
C ARG A 45 -4.93 -3.94 -8.40
N GLU A 46 -5.20 -4.58 -7.26
CA GLU A 46 -6.48 -4.43 -6.54
C GLU A 46 -6.44 -3.41 -5.40
N ALA A 47 -5.51 -2.46 -5.44
CA ALA A 47 -5.35 -1.52 -4.34
C ALA A 47 -6.35 -0.35 -4.44
N ARG A 48 -6.92 0.05 -3.29
CA ARG A 48 -7.99 1.08 -3.13
C ARG A 48 -7.74 2.41 -3.85
N ASP A 49 -8.76 3.01 -4.46
CA ASP A 49 -8.61 4.23 -5.27
C ASP A 49 -8.49 5.57 -4.50
N ALA A 50 -8.55 5.55 -3.17
CA ALA A 50 -8.48 6.76 -2.34
C ALA A 50 -7.27 7.68 -2.63
N LEU A 51 -6.08 7.09 -2.90
CA LEU A 51 -4.89 7.88 -3.21
C LEU A 51 -4.93 8.52 -4.61
N PRO A 52 -5.13 7.77 -5.72
CA PRO A 52 -5.20 8.38 -7.04
C PRO A 52 -6.37 9.36 -7.17
N GLU A 53 -7.53 9.07 -6.58
CA GLU A 53 -8.67 10.01 -6.56
C GLU A 53 -8.35 11.26 -5.76
N GLY A 54 -7.76 11.12 -4.57
CA GLY A 54 -7.34 12.25 -3.75
C GLY A 54 -6.35 13.17 -4.47
N LEU A 55 -5.37 12.62 -5.17
CA LEU A 55 -4.42 13.41 -5.96
C LEU A 55 -5.11 14.11 -7.16
N ARG A 56 -6.01 13.42 -7.86
CA ARG A 56 -6.80 13.99 -8.97
C ARG A 56 -7.72 15.11 -8.50
N ALA A 57 -8.28 15.01 -7.29
CA ALA A 57 -9.10 16.07 -6.69
C ALA A 57 -8.32 17.38 -6.48
N TYR A 58 -6.99 17.29 -6.30
CA TYR A 58 -6.09 18.44 -6.26
C TYR A 58 -5.58 18.88 -7.65
N GLY A 59 -6.11 18.30 -8.73
CA GLY A 59 -5.79 18.65 -10.11
C GLY A 59 -4.54 17.96 -10.68
N ALA A 60 -3.98 16.96 -10.01
CA ALA A 60 -2.88 16.18 -10.55
C ALA A 60 -3.36 15.25 -11.68
N VAL A 61 -2.48 15.01 -12.65
CA VAL A 61 -2.65 13.97 -13.68
C VAL A 61 -1.99 12.70 -13.18
N VAL A 62 -2.78 11.68 -12.86
CA VAL A 62 -2.30 10.47 -12.18
C VAL A 62 -2.34 9.26 -13.11
N ASP A 63 -1.16 8.74 -13.42
CA ASP A 63 -0.92 7.50 -14.16
C ASP A 63 -0.75 6.33 -13.17
N VAL A 64 -1.74 5.45 -13.09
CA VAL A 64 -1.71 4.28 -12.18
C VAL A 64 -1.17 3.07 -12.94
N ILE A 65 -0.14 2.43 -12.40
CA ILE A 65 0.47 1.24 -13.01
C ILE A 65 0.44 0.08 -12.00
N PRO A 66 -0.31 -1.00 -12.28
CA PRO A 66 -0.19 -2.25 -11.55
C PRO A 66 1.21 -2.84 -11.75
N VAL A 67 1.95 -3.08 -10.66
CA VAL A 67 3.30 -3.65 -10.71
C VAL A 67 3.42 -5.00 -9.98
N TYR A 68 2.36 -5.43 -9.30
CA TYR A 68 2.22 -6.79 -8.76
C TYR A 68 0.74 -7.12 -8.51
N ASP A 69 0.47 -8.41 -8.34
CA ASP A 69 -0.83 -8.95 -7.95
C ASP A 69 -0.73 -9.56 -6.54
N THR A 70 -1.78 -9.40 -5.75
CA THR A 70 -1.94 -10.15 -4.49
C THR A 70 -2.75 -11.38 -4.82
N VAL A 71 -2.15 -12.56 -4.65
CA VAL A 71 -2.80 -13.85 -4.92
C VAL A 71 -2.89 -14.66 -3.64
N GLN A 72 -3.90 -15.53 -3.56
CA GLN A 72 -4.01 -16.48 -2.46
C GLN A 72 -2.85 -17.48 -2.54
N GLU A 73 -2.31 -17.86 -1.38
CA GLU A 73 -1.33 -18.93 -1.29
C GLU A 73 -1.96 -20.24 -1.81
N PRO A 74 -1.35 -20.95 -2.77
CA PRO A 74 -1.93 -22.15 -3.38
C PRO A 74 -2.11 -23.35 -2.43
N GLY A 75 -1.63 -23.28 -1.19
CA GLY A 75 -1.82 -24.32 -0.19
C GLY A 75 -3.26 -24.42 0.33
N ASP A 76 -3.66 -25.63 0.75
CA ASP A 76 -4.97 -25.92 1.35
C ASP A 76 -5.07 -25.51 2.84
N GLY A 77 -3.97 -25.03 3.42
CA GLY A 77 -3.87 -24.66 4.83
C GLY A 77 -3.93 -25.84 5.79
N GLY A 78 -3.86 -27.09 5.31
CA GLY A 78 -4.05 -28.30 6.11
C GLY A 78 -3.07 -28.41 7.29
N ALA A 79 -1.79 -28.08 7.05
CA ALA A 79 -0.77 -28.06 8.10
C ALA A 79 -1.11 -27.03 9.20
N LEU A 80 -1.45 -25.80 8.82
CA LEU A 80 -1.86 -24.75 9.77
C LEU A 80 -3.11 -25.15 10.56
N ALA A 81 -4.10 -25.74 9.88
CA ALA A 81 -5.33 -26.20 10.52
C ALA A 81 -5.07 -27.36 11.51
N ALA A 82 -4.10 -28.23 11.23
CA ALA A 82 -3.71 -29.30 12.15
C ALA A 82 -3.04 -28.73 13.42
N GLU A 83 -2.14 -27.75 13.26
CA GLU A 83 -1.50 -27.05 14.38
C GLU A 83 -2.52 -26.31 15.26
N LEU A 84 -3.48 -25.61 14.65
CA LEU A 84 -4.57 -24.93 15.37
C LEU A 84 -5.44 -25.91 16.15
N ARG A 85 -5.86 -27.03 15.53
CA ARG A 85 -6.68 -28.06 16.21
C ARG A 85 -5.92 -28.76 17.34
N ALA A 86 -4.60 -28.86 17.23
CA ALA A 86 -3.75 -29.42 18.26
C ALA A 86 -3.42 -28.43 19.40
N ALA A 87 -3.98 -27.22 19.38
CA ALA A 87 -3.71 -26.15 20.34
C ALA A 87 -2.20 -25.82 20.47
N ARG A 88 -1.44 -25.96 19.37
CA ARG A 88 -0.01 -25.59 19.31
C ARG A 88 0.22 -24.13 18.90
N ILE A 89 -0.86 -23.44 18.53
CA ILE A 89 -0.86 -22.01 18.18
C ILE A 89 -1.83 -21.30 19.13
N ASP A 90 -1.30 -20.46 20.00
CA ASP A 90 -2.08 -19.72 20.98
C ASP A 90 -2.67 -18.42 20.43
N VAL A 91 -2.02 -17.81 19.43
CA VAL A 91 -2.38 -16.50 18.88
C VAL A 91 -2.22 -16.47 17.37
N VAL A 92 -3.22 -15.90 16.69
CA VAL A 92 -3.19 -15.59 15.25
C VAL A 92 -3.31 -14.07 15.08
N THR A 93 -2.44 -13.49 14.27
CA THR A 93 -2.45 -12.05 13.96
C THR A 93 -2.67 -11.84 12.47
N PHE A 94 -3.53 -10.87 12.13
CA PHE A 94 -3.82 -10.48 10.75
C PHE A 94 -3.25 -9.09 10.47
N THR A 95 -2.61 -8.94 9.32
CA THR A 95 -1.94 -7.68 8.93
C THR A 95 -2.65 -6.96 7.79
N SER A 96 -3.67 -7.58 7.20
CA SER A 96 -4.51 -7.03 6.14
C SER A 96 -5.94 -7.58 6.23
N SER A 97 -6.90 -6.81 5.74
CA SER A 97 -8.28 -7.30 5.57
C SER A 97 -8.39 -8.41 4.53
N SER A 98 -7.41 -8.55 3.63
CA SER A 98 -7.36 -9.64 2.64
C SER A 98 -6.92 -10.99 3.24
N THR A 99 -6.53 -11.03 4.52
CA THR A 99 -6.02 -12.23 5.18
C THR A 99 -6.99 -12.84 6.19
N VAL A 100 -8.18 -12.25 6.35
CA VAL A 100 -9.27 -12.73 7.22
C VAL A 100 -10.36 -13.44 6.41
#